data_AF-A0A7V9H3R5-F1
#
_entry.id   AF-A0A7V9H3R5-F1
#
_cell.length_a   1.000
_cell.length_b   1.000
_cell.length_c   1.000
_cell.angle_alpha   90.00
_cell.angle_beta   90.00
_cell.angle_gamma   90.00
#
_symmetry.space_group_name_H-M   'P 1'
#
loop_
_entity.id
_entity.type
_entity.pdbx_description
1 polymer ?
#
loop_
_entity_poly.entity_id
_entity_poly.type
_entity_poly.pdbx_seq_one_letter_code
_entity_poly.pdbx_strand_id
1 'polypeptide(L)'
;GGHARRLGFPGSEHALTHSDVWDMESLPESVAIIGAAATGCQLASVFAAFGSRVRLLDLAPRILPGEDEDVSRVVGESFERRGIQIETGIGGVNGIERVSEVSGGLLLRYDTQNGEREAGVDAVMLSVGWPGNVDALGLEAAGVATDKGHIIVDDTLQTSVPHIFAAGDITGRVMLVQSATYEGSLAAEQAVLGAEGTQSHEIVPHGGFTDPEYASVGLTEEAARAGHDCVVSSVPYADLDRGVIDGHQEGFCKLIVDRDSRRILGAHIVGEQAVEVVQLVATAMRGGMPVEEIADIELAYPTFTAIVGLAARRAARELGVTIAYRSWSLQSQLGVAEWELGKDHDKTAAVL
;
A
#
# COMPACT_ATOMS: atom_id res chain seq x y z
N GLY A 1 0.14 -6.31 -20.80
CA GLY A 1 -0.69 -5.48 -19.90
C GLY A 1 -2.03 -6.12 -19.68
N GLY A 2 -2.90 -5.44 -18.95
CA GLY A 2 -4.28 -5.86 -18.70
C GLY A 2 -5.30 -4.79 -19.10
N HIS A 3 -6.54 -4.98 -18.66
CA HIS A 3 -7.65 -4.05 -18.87
C HIS A 3 -8.59 -4.05 -17.66
N ALA A 4 -9.44 -3.03 -17.54
CA ALA A 4 -10.46 -2.97 -16.49
C ALA A 4 -11.47 -4.11 -16.64
N ARG A 5 -11.67 -4.91 -15.58
CA ARG A 5 -12.69 -5.96 -15.56
C ARG A 5 -14.10 -5.34 -15.59
N ARG A 6 -14.97 -5.89 -16.45
CA ARG A 6 -16.42 -5.70 -16.38
C ARG A 6 -17.10 -6.95 -15.80
N LEU A 7 -18.17 -6.76 -15.04
CA LEU A 7 -18.97 -7.85 -14.48
C LEU A 7 -20.21 -8.10 -15.35
N GLY A 8 -20.67 -9.34 -15.41
CA GLY A 8 -21.90 -9.72 -16.13
C GLY A 8 -23.11 -9.79 -15.20
N PHE A 9 -23.67 -8.65 -14.82
CA PHE A 9 -24.95 -8.56 -14.10
C PHE A 9 -25.95 -7.67 -14.88
N PRO A 10 -27.27 -7.76 -14.62
CA PRO A 10 -28.28 -6.94 -15.30
C PRO A 10 -27.99 -5.44 -15.22
N GLY A 11 -27.85 -4.77 -16.37
CA GLY A 11 -27.56 -3.33 -16.43
C GLY A 11 -26.09 -2.95 -16.24
N SER A 12 -25.17 -3.92 -16.20
CA SER A 12 -23.72 -3.69 -16.12
C SER A 12 -23.16 -2.78 -17.24
N GLU A 13 -23.84 -2.70 -18.39
CA GLU A 13 -23.53 -1.79 -19.49
C GLU A 13 -23.70 -0.30 -19.13
N HIS A 14 -24.43 0.02 -18.05
CA HIS A 14 -24.55 1.37 -17.51
C HIS A 14 -23.39 1.75 -16.59
N ALA A 15 -22.56 0.79 -16.20
CA ALA A 15 -21.43 1.04 -15.33
C ALA A 15 -20.20 1.52 -16.12
N LEU A 16 -19.55 2.51 -15.55
CA LEU A 16 -18.26 3.03 -15.98
C LEU A 16 -17.12 2.21 -15.34
N THR A 17 -15.92 2.39 -15.85
CA THR A 17 -14.66 1.89 -15.30
C THR A 17 -13.70 3.06 -15.14
N HIS A 18 -12.55 2.83 -14.49
CA HIS A 18 -11.52 3.88 -14.39
C HIS A 18 -11.09 4.44 -15.76
N SER A 19 -11.19 3.66 -16.86
CA SER A 19 -10.81 4.08 -18.20
C SER A 19 -11.79 5.12 -18.77
N ASP A 20 -13.07 5.03 -18.41
CA ASP A 20 -14.09 5.95 -18.88
C ASP A 20 -13.99 7.33 -18.20
N VAL A 21 -13.30 7.42 -17.04
CA VAL A 21 -13.13 8.67 -16.27
C VAL A 21 -12.38 9.74 -17.06
N TRP A 22 -11.44 9.35 -17.92
CA TRP A 22 -10.65 10.28 -18.72
C TRP A 22 -11.49 11.08 -19.74
N ASP A 23 -12.62 10.52 -20.16
CA ASP A 23 -13.50 11.10 -21.16
C ASP A 23 -14.75 11.78 -20.54
N MET A 24 -14.82 11.87 -19.20
CA MET A 24 -15.95 12.51 -18.51
C MET A 24 -15.93 14.03 -18.66
N GLU A 25 -16.98 14.59 -19.26
CA GLU A 25 -17.13 16.04 -19.44
C GLU A 25 -17.76 16.75 -18.24
N SER A 26 -18.39 16.01 -17.33
CA SER A 26 -19.09 16.55 -16.17
C SER A 26 -18.90 15.67 -14.94
N LEU A 27 -18.77 16.31 -13.77
CA LEU A 27 -18.71 15.64 -12.48
C LEU A 27 -20.12 15.15 -12.06
N PRO A 28 -20.31 13.86 -11.75
CA PRO A 28 -21.57 13.36 -11.18
C PRO A 28 -21.79 13.92 -9.77
N GLU A 29 -23.02 14.29 -9.41
CA GLU A 29 -23.32 14.76 -8.04
C GLU A 29 -23.17 13.62 -7.01
N SER A 30 -23.36 12.37 -7.43
CA SER A 30 -23.22 11.16 -6.64
C SER A 30 -22.71 9.98 -7.45
N VAL A 31 -21.78 9.22 -6.87
CA VAL A 31 -21.14 8.07 -7.52
C VAL A 31 -21.08 6.88 -6.57
N ALA A 32 -21.47 5.71 -7.06
CA ALA A 32 -21.19 4.43 -6.40
C ALA A 32 -19.98 3.76 -7.06
N ILE A 33 -18.96 3.42 -6.28
CA ILE A 33 -17.74 2.75 -6.71
C ILE A 33 -17.78 1.33 -6.13
N ILE A 34 -17.75 0.33 -7.01
CA ILE A 34 -17.80 -1.09 -6.65
C ILE A 34 -16.37 -1.66 -6.78
N GLY A 35 -15.85 -2.17 -5.67
CA GLY A 35 -14.47 -2.60 -5.48
C GLY A 35 -13.65 -1.49 -4.82
N ALA A 36 -13.22 -1.70 -3.58
CA ALA A 36 -12.45 -0.84 -2.70
C ALA A 36 -10.99 -1.29 -2.52
N ALA A 37 -10.44 -1.94 -3.54
CA ALA A 37 -8.99 -2.09 -3.68
C ALA A 37 -8.35 -0.74 -4.12
N ALA A 38 -7.04 -0.74 -4.40
CA ALA A 38 -6.26 0.46 -4.67
C ALA A 38 -6.91 1.45 -5.67
N THR A 39 -7.38 0.97 -6.83
CA THR A 39 -8.04 1.81 -7.85
C THR A 39 -9.35 2.41 -7.33
N GLY A 40 -10.17 1.62 -6.64
CA GLY A 40 -11.45 2.09 -6.11
C GLY A 40 -11.28 3.16 -5.04
N CYS A 41 -10.31 2.98 -4.14
CA CYS A 41 -9.98 3.98 -3.12
C CYS A 41 -9.45 5.29 -3.74
N GLN A 42 -8.62 5.21 -4.80
CA GLN A 42 -8.16 6.40 -5.52
C GLN A 42 -9.32 7.14 -6.21
N LEU A 43 -10.19 6.41 -6.91
CA LEU A 43 -11.39 7.01 -7.50
C LEU A 43 -12.27 7.65 -6.43
N ALA A 44 -12.49 6.98 -5.30
CA ALA A 44 -13.28 7.51 -4.19
C ALA A 44 -12.70 8.81 -3.65
N SER A 45 -11.38 8.86 -3.45
CA SER A 45 -10.67 10.05 -3.00
C SER A 45 -10.79 11.20 -4.02
N VAL A 46 -10.60 10.92 -5.31
CA VAL A 46 -10.71 11.91 -6.39
C VAL A 46 -12.12 12.48 -6.50
N PHE A 47 -13.15 11.64 -6.59
CA PHE A 47 -14.54 12.09 -6.73
C PHE A 47 -15.01 12.87 -5.49
N ALA A 48 -14.63 12.44 -4.28
CA ALA A 48 -14.93 13.17 -3.07
C ALA A 48 -14.24 14.54 -3.04
N ALA A 49 -12.97 14.62 -3.45
CA ALA A 49 -12.23 15.88 -3.50
C ALA A 49 -12.82 16.89 -4.51
N PHE A 50 -13.37 16.40 -5.63
CA PHE A 50 -14.09 17.24 -6.59
C PHE A 50 -15.52 17.60 -6.15
N GLY A 51 -16.04 16.98 -5.09
CA GLY A 51 -17.32 17.33 -4.46
C GLY A 51 -18.48 16.36 -4.72
N SER A 52 -18.24 15.20 -5.35
CA SER A 52 -19.26 14.15 -5.50
C SER A 52 -19.58 13.49 -4.16
N ARG A 53 -20.84 13.10 -3.95
CA ARG A 53 -21.21 12.19 -2.87
C ARG A 53 -20.79 10.77 -3.25
N VAL A 54 -19.80 10.24 -2.57
CA VAL A 54 -19.23 8.92 -2.90
C VAL A 54 -19.79 7.83 -2.00
N ARG A 55 -20.21 6.72 -2.61
CA ARG A 55 -20.41 5.44 -1.94
C ARG A 55 -19.38 4.43 -2.43
N LEU A 56 -18.62 3.83 -1.52
CA LEU A 56 -17.58 2.85 -1.80
C LEU A 56 -18.03 1.48 -1.28
N LEU A 57 -18.19 0.53 -2.19
CA LEU A 57 -18.72 -0.81 -1.91
C LEU A 57 -17.67 -1.88 -2.15
N ASP A 58 -17.55 -2.87 -1.26
CA ASP A 58 -16.69 -4.04 -1.51
C ASP A 58 -17.26 -5.33 -0.87
N LEU A 59 -17.01 -6.46 -1.53
CA LEU A 59 -17.30 -7.79 -1.01
C LEU A 59 -16.36 -8.16 0.16
N ALA A 60 -15.11 -7.67 0.12
CA ALA A 60 -14.13 -7.85 1.18
C ALA A 60 -14.60 -7.17 2.47
N PRO A 61 -14.21 -7.67 3.65
CA PRO A 61 -14.65 -7.13 4.94
C PRO A 61 -14.09 -5.73 5.23
N ARG A 62 -13.05 -5.29 4.52
CA ARG A 62 -12.39 -3.98 4.66
C ARG A 62 -11.98 -3.45 3.29
N ILE A 63 -11.82 -2.13 3.20
CA ILE A 63 -11.16 -1.50 2.05
C ILE A 63 -9.67 -1.87 2.04
N LEU A 64 -9.01 -1.72 0.89
CA LEU A 64 -7.60 -2.04 0.72
C LEU A 64 -7.22 -3.43 1.30
N PRO A 65 -7.96 -4.51 0.98
CA PRO A 65 -7.85 -5.78 1.70
C PRO A 65 -6.47 -6.45 1.63
N GLY A 66 -5.65 -6.09 0.63
CA GLY A 66 -4.27 -6.57 0.48
C GLY A 66 -3.22 -5.78 1.27
N GLU A 67 -3.58 -4.62 1.84
CA GLU A 67 -2.70 -3.83 2.70
C GLU A 67 -2.71 -4.33 4.14
N ASP A 68 -1.76 -3.82 4.94
CA ASP A 68 -1.78 -4.01 6.40
C ASP A 68 -3.09 -3.48 7.01
N GLU A 69 -3.56 -4.15 8.07
CA GLU A 69 -4.85 -3.84 8.68
C GLU A 69 -4.91 -2.40 9.20
N ASP A 70 -3.80 -1.86 9.73
CA ASP A 70 -3.74 -0.48 10.19
C ASP A 70 -3.87 0.52 9.04
N VAL A 71 -3.33 0.20 7.86
CA VAL A 71 -3.48 1.05 6.66
C VAL A 71 -4.95 1.09 6.26
N SER A 72 -5.57 -0.08 6.13
CA SER A 72 -6.98 -0.23 5.76
C SER A 72 -7.89 0.57 6.71
N ARG A 73 -7.63 0.45 8.02
CA ARG A 73 -8.40 1.12 9.07
C ARG A 73 -8.22 2.63 9.03
N VAL A 74 -6.99 3.14 9.01
CA VAL A 74 -6.74 4.60 9.08
C VAL A 74 -7.21 5.32 7.81
N VAL A 75 -6.99 4.72 6.64
CA VAL A 75 -7.53 5.27 5.37
C VAL A 75 -9.06 5.26 5.39
N GLY A 76 -9.69 4.18 5.89
CA GLY A 76 -11.14 4.08 6.01
C GLY A 76 -11.73 5.15 6.93
N GLU A 77 -11.16 5.31 8.13
CA GLU A 77 -11.56 6.35 9.08
C GLU A 77 -11.41 7.76 8.48
N SER A 78 -10.37 7.99 7.66
CA SER A 78 -10.18 9.26 6.96
C SER A 78 -11.27 9.52 5.93
N PHE A 79 -11.55 8.51 5.10
CA PHE A 79 -12.57 8.58 4.06
C PHE A 79 -13.94 8.88 4.66
N GLU A 80 -14.30 8.23 5.77
CA GLU A 80 -15.55 8.49 6.48
C GLU A 80 -15.61 9.91 7.05
N ARG A 81 -14.52 10.42 7.66
CA ARG A 81 -14.45 11.82 8.11
C ARG A 81 -14.65 12.83 6.97
N ARG A 82 -14.27 12.45 5.75
CA ARG A 82 -14.42 13.25 4.53
C ARG A 82 -15.78 13.03 3.83
N GLY A 83 -16.67 12.25 4.43
CA GLY A 83 -18.04 12.05 3.95
C GLY A 83 -18.21 10.94 2.91
N ILE A 84 -17.19 10.12 2.67
CA ILE A 84 -17.31 8.93 1.82
C ILE A 84 -18.07 7.86 2.59
N GLN A 85 -19.14 7.32 2.01
CA GLN A 85 -19.93 6.24 2.59
C GLN A 85 -19.29 4.90 2.24
N ILE A 86 -18.71 4.21 3.21
CA ILE A 86 -18.08 2.91 3.00
C ILE A 86 -19.05 1.80 3.43
N GLU A 87 -19.25 0.79 2.57
CA GLU A 87 -20.01 -0.41 2.91
C GLU A 87 -19.25 -1.64 2.38
N THR A 88 -18.58 -2.33 3.30
CA THR A 88 -17.78 -3.52 3.05
C THR A 88 -18.55 -4.78 3.45
N GLY A 89 -18.11 -5.96 2.98
CA GLY A 89 -18.80 -7.22 3.25
C GLY A 89 -20.18 -7.33 2.61
N ILE A 90 -20.40 -6.64 1.48
CA ILE A 90 -21.65 -6.79 0.72
C ILE A 90 -21.75 -8.19 0.09
N GLY A 91 -22.97 -8.67 -0.15
CA GLY A 91 -23.20 -10.00 -0.72
C GLY A 91 -23.02 -10.08 -2.24
N GLY A 92 -23.12 -8.94 -2.92
CA GLY A 92 -23.07 -8.86 -4.38
C GLY A 92 -23.80 -7.65 -4.91
N VAL A 93 -23.60 -7.36 -6.19
CA VAL A 93 -24.36 -6.36 -6.94
C VAL A 93 -25.39 -7.09 -7.80
N ASN A 94 -26.66 -6.75 -7.62
CA ASN A 94 -27.80 -7.46 -8.22
C ASN A 94 -28.18 -6.86 -9.57
N GLY A 95 -28.01 -5.54 -9.74
CA GLY A 95 -28.27 -4.86 -11.00
C GLY A 95 -28.18 -3.34 -10.94
N ILE A 96 -28.18 -2.72 -12.12
CA ILE A 96 -28.29 -1.27 -12.30
C ILE A 96 -29.47 -1.02 -13.24
N GLU A 97 -30.41 -0.17 -12.85
CA GLU A 97 -31.55 0.21 -13.68
C GLU A 97 -31.56 1.72 -13.94
N ARG A 98 -31.89 2.14 -15.16
CA ARG A 98 -32.10 3.56 -15.46
C ARG A 98 -33.50 3.96 -15.06
N VAL A 99 -33.64 4.87 -14.10
CA VAL A 99 -34.95 5.25 -13.53
C VAL A 99 -35.11 6.77 -13.57
N SER A 100 -36.15 7.26 -14.25
CA SER A 100 -36.41 8.70 -14.41
C SER A 100 -36.84 9.43 -13.13
N GLU A 101 -37.33 8.68 -12.13
CA GLU A 101 -37.86 9.22 -10.87
C GLU A 101 -36.82 9.28 -9.73
N VAL A 102 -35.59 8.79 -9.98
CA VAL A 102 -34.51 8.75 -9.00
C VAL A 102 -33.50 9.85 -9.32
N SER A 103 -33.04 10.57 -8.28
CA SER A 103 -31.97 11.57 -8.43
C SER A 103 -30.73 10.92 -9.05
N GLY A 104 -30.29 11.41 -10.21
CA GLY A 104 -29.14 10.90 -10.94
C GLY A 104 -29.41 9.81 -11.98
N GLY A 105 -30.63 9.31 -12.04
CA GLY A 105 -31.09 8.52 -13.19
C GLY A 105 -30.63 7.05 -13.20
N LEU A 106 -29.80 6.60 -12.25
CA LEU A 106 -29.45 5.19 -12.04
C LEU A 106 -29.87 4.72 -10.64
N LEU A 107 -30.45 3.53 -10.58
CA LEU A 107 -30.78 2.79 -9.37
C LEU A 107 -29.88 1.55 -9.28
N LEU A 108 -28.96 1.54 -8.32
CA LEU A 108 -28.09 0.41 -8.01
C LEU A 108 -28.74 -0.48 -6.95
N ARG A 109 -28.86 -1.78 -7.23
CA ARG A 109 -29.31 -2.80 -6.27
C ARG A 109 -28.16 -3.71 -5.85
N TYR A 110 -28.01 -3.96 -4.55
CA TYR A 110 -26.94 -4.78 -4.00
C TYR A 110 -27.34 -5.44 -2.68
N ASP A 111 -26.75 -6.59 -2.39
CA ASP A 111 -27.03 -7.36 -1.19
C ASP A 111 -26.15 -6.93 -0.02
N THR A 112 -26.72 -6.88 1.18
CA THR A 112 -26.00 -6.64 2.42
C THR A 112 -26.31 -7.75 3.41
N GLN A 113 -25.58 -7.81 4.52
CA GLN A 113 -25.89 -8.73 5.62
C GLN A 113 -27.32 -8.55 6.18
N ASN A 114 -27.91 -7.37 5.98
CA ASN A 114 -29.25 -7.00 6.44
C ASN A 114 -30.33 -7.13 5.35
N GLY A 115 -30.00 -7.72 4.20
CA GLY A 115 -30.89 -7.86 3.04
C GLY A 115 -30.51 -6.96 1.86
N GLU A 116 -31.34 -6.97 0.83
CA GLU A 116 -31.15 -6.16 -0.38
C GLU A 116 -31.29 -4.67 -0.07
N ARG A 117 -30.44 -3.85 -0.69
CA ARG A 117 -30.48 -2.39 -0.63
C ARG A 117 -30.53 -1.78 -2.02
N GLU A 118 -31.11 -0.58 -2.07
CA GLU A 118 -31.16 0.23 -3.27
C GLU A 118 -30.51 1.59 -3.06
N ALA A 119 -29.92 2.11 -4.14
CA ALA A 119 -29.12 3.32 -4.14
C ALA A 119 -29.34 4.14 -5.41
N GLY A 120 -29.96 5.31 -5.28
CA GLY A 120 -30.01 6.29 -6.37
C GLY A 120 -28.68 7.01 -6.52
N VAL A 121 -28.08 6.97 -7.71
CA VAL A 121 -26.80 7.62 -8.02
C VAL A 121 -26.78 8.17 -9.46
N ASP A 122 -25.88 9.11 -9.74
CA ASP A 122 -25.65 9.64 -11.09
C ASP A 122 -24.71 8.75 -11.92
N ALA A 123 -23.78 8.07 -11.25
CA ALA A 123 -22.80 7.18 -11.87
C ALA A 123 -22.53 5.95 -11.01
N VAL A 124 -22.27 4.82 -11.68
CA VAL A 124 -21.75 3.60 -11.06
C VAL A 124 -20.42 3.26 -11.72
N MET A 125 -19.39 2.96 -10.91
CA MET A 125 -18.05 2.63 -11.38
C MET A 125 -17.63 1.24 -10.92
N LEU A 126 -17.02 0.47 -11.81
CA LEU A 126 -16.43 -0.83 -11.52
C LEU A 126 -14.91 -0.72 -11.41
N SER A 127 -14.39 -1.10 -10.25
CA SER A 127 -12.96 -1.23 -9.91
C SER A 127 -12.68 -2.61 -9.29
N VAL A 128 -13.11 -3.66 -10.01
CA VAL A 128 -13.20 -5.05 -9.52
C VAL A 128 -12.16 -6.02 -10.12
N GLY A 129 -11.02 -5.48 -10.56
CA GLY A 129 -9.87 -6.27 -11.00
C GLY A 129 -9.34 -5.91 -12.38
N TRP A 130 -8.19 -6.53 -12.71
CA TRP A 130 -7.36 -6.20 -13.87
C TRP A 130 -6.87 -7.46 -14.60
N PRO A 131 -7.73 -8.16 -15.35
CA PRO A 131 -7.33 -9.33 -16.15
C PRO A 131 -6.30 -8.98 -17.22
N GLY A 132 -5.41 -9.94 -17.52
CA GLY A 132 -4.45 -9.83 -18.62
C GLY A 132 -5.12 -9.84 -20.00
N ASN A 133 -4.49 -9.18 -20.97
CA ASN A 133 -4.97 -9.13 -22.36
C ASN A 133 -4.64 -10.41 -23.15
N VAL A 134 -4.99 -11.58 -22.61
CA VAL A 134 -4.59 -12.89 -23.16
C VAL A 134 -5.42 -13.33 -24.37
N ASP A 135 -6.70 -12.98 -24.41
CA ASP A 135 -7.66 -13.48 -25.41
C ASP A 135 -7.34 -13.02 -26.83
N ALA A 136 -6.75 -11.84 -26.99
CA ALA A 136 -6.44 -11.25 -28.29
C ALA A 136 -5.14 -11.80 -28.93
N LEU A 137 -4.36 -12.61 -28.21
CA LEU A 137 -3.00 -13.00 -28.61
C LEU A 137 -2.92 -14.35 -29.34
N GLY A 138 -3.98 -15.15 -29.33
CA GLY A 138 -3.98 -16.49 -29.96
C GLY A 138 -2.96 -17.44 -29.32
N LEU A 139 -2.80 -17.39 -27.99
CA LEU A 139 -1.77 -18.11 -27.23
C LEU A 139 -1.81 -19.64 -27.42
N GLU A 140 -2.99 -20.20 -27.67
CA GLU A 140 -3.16 -21.63 -27.96
C GLU A 140 -2.36 -22.07 -29.20
N ALA A 141 -2.33 -21.24 -30.24
CA ALA A 141 -1.56 -21.53 -31.46
C ALA A 141 -0.04 -21.50 -31.21
N ALA A 142 0.40 -20.75 -30.20
CA ALA A 142 1.79 -20.69 -29.77
C ALA A 142 2.15 -21.76 -28.73
N GLY A 143 1.17 -22.45 -28.12
CA GLY A 143 1.39 -23.42 -27.04
C GLY A 143 1.70 -22.79 -25.67
N VAL A 144 1.35 -21.52 -25.47
CA VAL A 144 1.60 -20.77 -24.23
C VAL A 144 0.48 -21.03 -23.22
N ALA A 145 0.84 -21.50 -22.02
CA ALA A 145 -0.10 -21.79 -20.96
C ALA A 145 -0.59 -20.52 -20.25
N THR A 146 -1.87 -20.51 -19.89
CA THR A 146 -2.51 -19.44 -19.12
C THR A 146 -3.23 -20.02 -17.89
N ASP A 147 -3.35 -19.21 -16.84
CA ASP A 147 -4.22 -19.48 -15.70
C ASP A 147 -5.00 -18.22 -15.34
N LYS A 148 -6.31 -18.35 -15.11
CA LYS A 148 -7.21 -17.27 -14.68
C LYS A 148 -7.08 -15.94 -15.45
N GLY A 149 -6.78 -16.00 -16.75
CA GLY A 149 -6.64 -14.81 -17.60
C GLY A 149 -5.24 -14.17 -17.60
N HIS A 150 -4.22 -14.89 -17.13
CA HIS A 150 -2.82 -14.45 -17.11
C HIS A 150 -1.90 -15.51 -17.74
N ILE A 151 -0.77 -15.07 -18.30
CA ILE A 151 0.27 -15.97 -18.83
C ILE A 151 1.08 -16.55 -17.67
N ILE A 152 1.20 -17.88 -17.64
CA ILE A 152 2.05 -18.55 -16.66
C ILE A 152 3.50 -18.40 -17.08
N VAL A 153 4.33 -17.87 -16.18
CA VAL A 153 5.78 -17.76 -16.34
C VAL A 153 6.49 -18.36 -15.13
N ASP A 154 7.75 -18.74 -15.31
CA ASP A 154 8.67 -19.05 -14.22
C ASP A 154 9.38 -17.78 -13.67
N ASP A 155 10.37 -17.96 -12.81
CA ASP A 155 11.11 -16.85 -12.17
C ASP A 155 12.13 -16.18 -13.08
N THR A 156 12.32 -16.70 -14.29
CA THR A 156 13.08 -16.07 -15.38
C THR A 156 12.15 -15.37 -16.38
N LEU A 157 10.84 -15.32 -16.08
CA LEU A 157 9.80 -14.79 -16.94
C LEU A 157 9.58 -15.60 -18.23
N GLN A 158 10.12 -16.82 -18.30
CA GLN A 158 9.93 -17.75 -19.40
C GLN A 158 8.56 -18.43 -19.29
N THR A 159 7.84 -18.53 -20.41
CA THR A 159 6.54 -19.22 -20.47
C THR A 159 6.70 -20.73 -20.57
N SER A 160 5.61 -21.49 -20.74
CA SER A 160 5.66 -22.91 -21.10
C SER A 160 6.40 -23.20 -22.41
N VAL A 161 6.69 -22.17 -23.22
CA VAL A 161 7.41 -22.27 -24.49
C VAL A 161 8.78 -21.59 -24.32
N PRO A 162 9.91 -22.31 -24.48
CA PRO A 162 11.24 -21.81 -24.09
C PRO A 162 11.71 -20.53 -24.78
N HIS A 163 11.17 -20.19 -25.95
CA HIS A 163 11.54 -18.99 -26.70
C HIS A 163 10.52 -17.85 -26.57
N ILE A 164 9.53 -17.99 -25.67
CA ILE A 164 8.52 -16.98 -25.41
C ILE A 164 8.59 -16.58 -23.93
N PHE A 165 8.67 -15.27 -23.71
CA PHE A 165 8.73 -14.64 -22.40
C PHE A 165 7.56 -13.67 -22.23
N ALA A 166 7.13 -13.43 -20.99
CA ALA A 166 6.07 -12.47 -20.68
C ALA A 166 6.39 -11.67 -19.42
N ALA A 167 6.06 -10.38 -19.44
CA ALA A 167 6.39 -9.43 -18.39
C ALA A 167 5.24 -8.44 -18.13
N GLY A 168 5.20 -7.89 -16.92
CA GLY A 168 4.19 -6.96 -16.43
C GLY A 168 2.84 -7.61 -16.18
N ASP A 169 1.77 -6.80 -16.14
CA ASP A 169 0.44 -7.23 -15.67
C ASP A 169 -0.14 -8.48 -16.34
N ILE A 170 0.32 -8.81 -17.54
CA ILE A 170 -0.15 -10.00 -18.25
C ILE A 170 0.23 -11.30 -17.52
N THR A 171 1.23 -11.28 -16.65
CA THR A 171 1.64 -12.42 -15.81
C THR A 171 0.79 -12.54 -14.54
N GLY A 172 0.10 -11.47 -14.13
CA GLY A 172 -0.68 -11.42 -12.90
C GLY A 172 0.15 -11.49 -11.60
N ARG A 173 1.49 -11.49 -11.68
CA ARG A 173 2.38 -11.59 -10.51
C ARG A 173 2.43 -10.28 -9.71
N VAL A 174 2.93 -9.20 -10.31
CA VAL A 174 3.00 -7.87 -9.69
C VAL A 174 2.55 -6.82 -10.71
N MET A 175 1.32 -6.34 -10.56
CA MET A 175 0.68 -5.42 -11.52
C MET A 175 1.01 -3.95 -11.21
N LEU A 176 2.30 -3.61 -11.26
CA LEU A 176 2.83 -2.28 -10.96
C LEU A 176 3.80 -1.84 -12.07
N VAL A 177 3.78 -0.55 -12.42
CA VAL A 177 4.54 0.00 -13.55
C VAL A 177 6.05 -0.22 -13.38
N GLN A 178 6.58 0.00 -12.17
CA GLN A 178 7.99 -0.23 -11.86
C GLN A 178 8.38 -1.71 -11.97
N SER A 179 7.49 -2.62 -11.56
CA SER A 179 7.72 -4.06 -11.71
C SER A 179 7.68 -4.47 -13.17
N ALA A 180 6.71 -4.00 -13.95
CA ALA A 180 6.64 -4.26 -15.38
C ALA A 180 7.87 -3.74 -16.15
N THR A 181 8.42 -2.58 -15.75
CA THR A 181 9.65 -2.02 -16.35
C THR A 181 10.87 -2.89 -16.04
N TYR A 182 11.00 -3.32 -14.78
CA TYR A 182 12.05 -4.24 -14.35
C TYR A 182 11.93 -5.59 -15.08
N GLU A 183 10.74 -6.20 -15.06
CA GLU A 183 10.44 -7.48 -15.69
C GLU A 183 10.65 -7.43 -17.21
N GLY A 184 10.32 -6.33 -17.88
CA GLY A 184 10.59 -6.17 -19.30
C GLY A 184 12.08 -6.21 -19.64
N SER A 185 12.91 -5.56 -18.81
CA SER A 185 14.37 -5.59 -18.96
C SER A 185 14.92 -7.00 -18.68
N LEU A 186 14.41 -7.65 -17.63
CA LEU A 186 14.79 -9.01 -17.26
C LEU A 186 14.41 -10.01 -18.36
N ALA A 187 13.17 -9.98 -18.86
CA ALA A 187 12.73 -10.87 -19.93
C ALA A 187 13.58 -10.71 -21.20
N ALA A 188 13.99 -9.48 -21.53
CA ALA A 188 14.89 -9.23 -22.66
C ALA A 188 16.29 -9.82 -22.42
N GLU A 189 16.83 -9.68 -21.21
CA GLU A 189 18.10 -10.27 -20.81
C GLU A 189 18.06 -11.81 -20.87
N GLN A 190 17.04 -12.41 -20.27
CA GLN A 190 16.83 -13.86 -20.22
C GLN A 190 16.62 -14.46 -21.62
N ALA A 191 15.92 -13.75 -22.51
CA ALA A 191 15.73 -14.17 -23.90
C ALA A 191 17.05 -14.21 -24.71
N VAL A 192 18.05 -13.39 -24.35
CA VAL A 192 19.32 -13.27 -25.08
C VAL A 192 20.44 -14.10 -24.44
N LEU A 193 20.54 -14.07 -23.11
CA LEU A 193 21.62 -14.72 -22.35
C LEU A 193 21.28 -16.16 -21.94
N GLY A 194 20.00 -16.56 -22.02
CA GLY A 194 19.50 -17.83 -21.54
C GLY A 194 18.79 -17.69 -20.19
N ALA A 195 17.72 -18.48 -20.01
CA ALA A 195 16.86 -18.51 -18.83
C ALA A 195 17.59 -19.10 -17.60
N GLU A 196 18.36 -18.30 -16.88
CA GLU A 196 19.08 -18.69 -15.67
C GLU A 196 18.78 -17.76 -14.47
N GLY A 197 18.72 -18.36 -13.28
CA GLY A 197 18.56 -17.66 -12.01
C GLY A 197 17.16 -17.76 -11.41
N THR A 198 16.99 -17.12 -10.25
CA THR A 198 15.69 -16.99 -9.56
C THR A 198 15.47 -15.54 -9.19
N GLN A 199 14.29 -15.04 -9.50
CA GLN A 199 13.86 -13.70 -9.11
C GLN A 199 12.86 -13.79 -7.96
N SER A 200 13.05 -12.99 -6.92
CA SER A 200 12.02 -12.75 -5.91
C SER A 200 11.60 -11.28 -5.92
N HIS A 201 10.29 -11.04 -6.02
CA HIS A 201 9.67 -9.72 -5.84
C HIS A 201 9.41 -9.45 -4.35
N GLU A 202 10.40 -9.67 -3.49
CA GLU A 202 10.21 -9.53 -2.04
C GLU A 202 10.15 -8.07 -1.58
N ILE A 203 10.86 -7.17 -2.28
CA ILE A 203 10.98 -5.76 -1.90
C ILE A 203 10.45 -4.92 -3.05
N VAL A 204 9.12 -4.77 -3.08
CA VAL A 204 8.43 -3.90 -4.05
C VAL A 204 7.62 -2.87 -3.27
N PRO A 205 8.11 -1.61 -3.18
CA PRO A 205 7.30 -0.55 -2.60
C PRO A 205 6.10 -0.28 -3.50
N HIS A 206 4.94 -0.11 -2.87
CA HIS A 206 3.66 0.18 -3.51
C HIS A 206 2.83 1.10 -2.62
N GLY A 207 1.73 1.61 -3.15
CA GLY A 207 0.87 2.53 -2.44
C GLY A 207 -0.19 3.15 -3.33
N GLY A 208 -1.01 4.01 -2.75
CA GLY A 208 -2.07 4.73 -3.45
C GLY A 208 -2.02 6.23 -3.18
N PHE A 209 -2.31 7.00 -4.22
CA PHE A 209 -2.41 8.47 -4.18
C PHE A 209 -3.80 8.92 -3.72
N THR A 210 -4.25 8.37 -2.60
CA THR A 210 -5.44 8.83 -1.89
C THR A 210 -5.11 10.03 -1.02
N ASP A 211 -6.10 10.59 -0.34
CA ASP A 211 -5.90 11.65 0.64
C ASP A 211 -6.52 11.22 1.99
N PRO A 212 -5.67 10.81 2.98
CA PRO A 212 -4.20 10.79 2.94
C PRO A 212 -3.65 9.69 2.01
N GLU A 213 -2.40 9.84 1.55
CA GLU A 213 -1.70 8.78 0.82
C GLU A 213 -1.46 7.58 1.74
N TYR A 214 -1.28 6.41 1.13
CA TYR A 214 -0.73 5.24 1.84
C TYR A 214 0.35 4.57 1.00
N ALA A 215 1.28 3.91 1.67
CA ALA A 215 2.34 3.15 1.03
C ALA A 215 2.83 2.00 1.91
N SER A 216 3.27 0.93 1.26
CA SER A 216 3.69 -0.31 1.89
C SER A 216 4.90 -0.92 1.18
N VAL A 217 5.70 -1.68 1.92
CA VAL A 217 6.75 -2.56 1.38
C VAL A 217 6.95 -3.75 2.34
N GLY A 218 7.20 -4.94 1.78
CA GLY A 218 7.48 -6.14 2.58
C GLY A 218 6.23 -6.78 3.20
N LEU A 219 6.43 -7.46 4.34
CA LEU A 219 5.38 -8.22 5.03
C LEU A 219 4.42 -7.31 5.80
N THR A 220 3.14 -7.66 5.80
CA THR A 220 2.17 -7.13 6.77
C THR A 220 2.50 -7.60 8.19
N GLU A 221 1.97 -6.93 9.21
CA GLU A 221 2.19 -7.35 10.60
C GLU A 221 1.67 -8.78 10.85
N GLU A 222 0.50 -9.12 10.30
CA GLU A 222 -0.06 -10.46 10.39
C GLU A 222 0.89 -11.52 9.81
N ALA A 223 1.39 -11.29 8.59
CA ALA A 223 2.31 -12.20 7.92
C ALA A 223 3.67 -12.30 8.65
N ALA A 224 4.19 -11.17 9.13
CA ALA A 224 5.45 -11.15 9.88
C ALA A 224 5.33 -11.93 11.19
N ARG A 225 4.26 -11.71 11.96
CA ARG A 225 4.02 -12.43 13.23
C ARG A 225 3.80 -13.92 13.05
N ALA A 226 3.31 -14.36 11.88
CA ALA A 226 3.13 -15.77 11.58
C ALA A 226 4.46 -16.52 11.33
N GLY A 227 5.51 -15.81 10.89
CA GLY A 227 6.79 -16.41 10.48
C GLY A 227 8.02 -15.97 11.27
N HIS A 228 7.93 -14.89 12.05
CA HIS A 228 9.07 -14.22 12.68
C HIS A 228 8.77 -13.80 14.12
N ASP A 229 9.80 -13.77 14.97
CA ASP A 229 9.76 -12.95 16.19
C ASP A 229 10.11 -11.52 15.79
N CYS A 230 9.12 -10.63 15.82
CA CYS A 230 9.27 -9.26 15.38
C CYS A 230 8.88 -8.23 16.44
N VAL A 231 9.51 -7.07 16.35
CA VAL A 231 9.14 -5.83 17.02
C VAL A 231 8.37 -4.95 16.03
N VAL A 232 7.30 -4.30 16.50
CA VAL A 232 6.48 -3.41 15.69
C VAL A 232 6.54 -2.02 16.29
N SER A 233 7.06 -1.08 15.52
CA SER A 233 7.16 0.32 15.90
C SER A 233 6.23 1.16 15.05
N SER A 234 5.35 1.96 15.66
CA SER A 234 4.48 2.89 14.95
C SER A 234 4.65 4.30 15.52
N VAL A 235 4.80 5.29 14.64
CA VAL A 235 4.93 6.71 14.99
C VAL A 235 3.84 7.48 14.24
N PRO A 236 2.96 8.22 14.93
CA PRO A 236 1.92 9.01 14.27
C PRO A 236 2.54 10.23 13.57
N TYR A 237 1.92 10.68 12.47
CA TYR A 237 2.33 11.91 11.79
C TYR A 237 2.17 13.16 12.69
N ALA A 238 1.32 13.09 13.72
CA ALA A 238 1.20 14.12 14.76
C ALA A 238 2.47 14.30 15.61
N ASP A 239 3.34 13.28 15.69
CA ASP A 239 4.64 13.36 16.40
C ASP A 239 5.78 13.82 15.45
N LEU A 240 5.47 14.05 14.17
CA LEU A 240 6.41 14.54 13.17
C LEU A 240 6.26 16.05 13.01
N ASP A 241 7.32 16.80 13.34
CA ASP A 241 7.34 18.27 13.21
C ASP A 241 6.87 18.75 11.84
N ARG A 242 7.29 18.10 10.75
CA ARG A 242 6.86 18.48 9.39
C ARG A 242 5.34 18.35 9.20
N GLY A 243 4.75 17.26 9.70
CA GLY A 243 3.30 17.04 9.67
C GLY A 243 2.55 18.11 10.47
N VAL A 244 3.09 18.52 11.61
CA VAL A 244 2.51 19.62 12.42
C VAL A 244 2.63 20.97 11.72
N ILE A 245 3.82 21.30 11.18
CA ILE A 245 4.11 22.58 10.51
C ILE A 245 3.18 22.78 9.31
N ASP A 246 2.96 21.73 8.51
CA ASP A 246 2.14 21.84 7.31
C ASP A 246 0.65 21.59 7.56
N GLY A 247 0.27 21.15 8.77
CA GLY A 247 -1.12 20.80 9.08
C GLY A 247 -1.56 19.42 8.60
N HIS A 248 -0.63 18.56 8.17
CA HIS A 248 -0.85 17.18 7.74
C HIS A 248 -0.40 16.17 8.82
N GLN A 249 -1.17 16.12 9.92
CA GLN A 249 -0.86 15.27 11.08
C GLN A 249 -1.52 13.88 11.04
N GLU A 250 -2.35 13.64 10.03
CA GLU A 250 -3.10 12.40 9.87
C GLU A 250 -2.20 11.26 9.41
N GLY A 251 -2.35 10.09 10.05
CA GLY A 251 -1.65 8.87 9.67
C GLY A 251 -0.47 8.49 10.57
N PHE A 252 0.36 7.59 10.09
CA PHE A 252 1.45 6.97 10.83
C PHE A 252 2.55 6.42 9.91
N CYS A 253 3.72 6.15 10.47
CA CYS A 253 4.74 5.29 9.89
C CYS A 253 4.97 4.09 10.81
N LYS A 254 4.75 2.89 10.29
CA LYS A 254 4.90 1.61 10.98
C LYS A 254 6.06 0.83 10.38
N LEU A 255 6.99 0.39 11.22
CA LEU A 255 8.09 -0.51 10.85
C LEU A 255 7.92 -1.83 11.60
N ILE A 256 8.07 -2.93 10.88
CA ILE A 256 8.09 -4.30 11.41
C ILE A 256 9.51 -4.81 11.27
N VAL A 257 10.14 -5.17 12.39
CA VAL A 257 11.56 -5.49 12.45
C VAL A 257 11.75 -6.86 13.07
N ASP A 258 12.50 -7.72 12.40
CA ASP A 258 12.89 -9.03 12.91
C ASP A 258 13.81 -8.86 14.13
N ARG A 259 13.53 -9.59 15.21
CA ARG A 259 14.27 -9.43 16.48
C ARG A 259 15.72 -9.87 16.38
N ASP A 260 15.96 -10.98 15.67
CA ASP A 260 17.28 -11.62 15.62
C ASP A 260 18.20 -10.92 14.63
N SER A 261 17.75 -10.75 13.39
CA SER A 261 18.53 -10.10 12.33
C SER A 261 18.53 -8.59 12.43
N ARG A 262 17.59 -8.00 13.19
CA ARG A 262 17.36 -6.55 13.33
C ARG A 262 17.04 -5.85 12.02
N ARG A 263 16.68 -6.61 10.98
CA ARG A 263 16.31 -6.09 9.66
C ARG A 263 14.82 -5.81 9.59
N ILE A 264 14.45 -4.81 8.79
CA ILE A 264 13.04 -4.52 8.50
C ILE A 264 12.46 -5.65 7.65
N LEU A 265 11.35 -6.22 8.12
CA LEU A 265 10.53 -7.22 7.42
C LEU A 265 9.44 -6.56 6.58
N GLY A 266 8.92 -5.43 7.04
CA GLY A 266 7.93 -4.64 6.33
C GLY A 266 7.74 -3.26 6.91
N ALA A 267 7.14 -2.38 6.12
CA ALA A 267 6.77 -1.05 6.55
C ALA A 267 5.48 -0.59 5.88
N HIS A 268 4.69 0.15 6.64
CA HIS A 268 3.37 0.65 6.25
C HIS A 268 3.21 2.08 6.71
N ILE A 269 2.85 2.96 5.79
CA ILE A 269 2.84 4.39 5.99
C ILE A 269 1.50 4.92 5.49
N VAL A 270 0.83 5.73 6.30
CA VAL A 270 -0.34 6.52 5.91
C VAL A 270 -0.03 7.96 6.25
N GLY A 271 -0.29 8.89 5.35
CA GLY A 271 -0.04 10.31 5.56
C GLY A 271 0.58 10.99 4.34
N GLU A 272 0.85 12.28 4.47
CA GLU A 272 1.43 13.09 3.39
C GLU A 272 2.76 12.50 2.89
N GLN A 273 2.92 12.43 1.57
CA GLN A 273 4.07 11.87 0.86
C GLN A 273 4.41 10.41 1.23
N ALA A 274 3.46 9.60 1.72
CA ALA A 274 3.71 8.21 2.11
C ALA A 274 4.44 7.40 1.01
N VAL A 275 4.06 7.60 -0.26
CA VAL A 275 4.65 6.87 -1.42
C VAL A 275 6.11 7.24 -1.66
N GLU A 276 6.50 8.48 -1.34
CA GLU A 276 7.90 8.93 -1.40
C GLU A 276 8.69 8.45 -0.17
N VAL A 277 8.08 8.51 1.01
CA VAL A 277 8.72 8.11 2.28
C VAL A 277 9.08 6.62 2.30
N VAL A 278 8.20 5.73 1.78
CA VAL A 278 8.44 4.28 1.78
C VAL A 278 9.67 3.89 0.97
N GLN A 279 10.09 4.71 0.00
CA GLN A 279 11.24 4.42 -0.87
C GLN A 279 12.55 4.33 -0.06
N LEU A 280 12.69 5.12 1.01
CA LEU A 280 13.84 5.01 1.92
C LEU A 280 13.87 3.64 2.60
N VAL A 281 12.71 3.16 3.06
CA VAL A 281 12.61 1.86 3.72
C VAL A 281 12.88 0.72 2.74
N ALA A 282 12.31 0.78 1.54
CA ALA A 282 12.58 -0.20 0.49
C ALA A 282 14.08 -0.26 0.13
N THR A 283 14.74 0.90 0.06
CA THR A 283 16.19 1.00 -0.17
C THR A 283 16.98 0.35 0.96
N ALA A 284 16.61 0.63 2.21
CA ALA A 284 17.28 0.05 3.38
C ALA A 284 17.08 -1.47 3.48
N MET A 285 15.87 -1.96 3.19
CA MET A 285 15.57 -3.39 3.09
C MET A 285 16.41 -4.05 2.00
N ARG A 286 16.50 -3.43 0.82
CA ARG A 286 17.31 -3.95 -0.30
C ARG A 286 18.80 -4.00 0.04
N GLY A 287 19.29 -3.04 0.81
CA GLY A 287 20.65 -3.02 1.35
C GLY A 287 20.88 -3.99 2.51
N GLY A 288 19.84 -4.62 3.05
CA GLY A 288 19.93 -5.49 4.22
C GLY A 288 20.38 -4.75 5.49
N MET A 289 20.05 -3.45 5.58
CA MET A 289 20.45 -2.59 6.69
C MET A 289 19.72 -3.01 7.99
N PRO A 290 20.44 -3.13 9.11
CA PRO A 290 19.81 -3.27 10.41
C PRO A 290 19.15 -1.94 10.82
N VAL A 291 18.10 -2.01 11.63
CA VAL A 291 17.25 -0.84 11.94
C VAL A 291 18.01 0.27 12.67
N GLU A 292 19.01 -0.07 13.49
CA GLU A 292 19.81 0.94 14.19
C GLU A 292 20.67 1.78 13.24
N GLU A 293 21.06 1.25 12.07
CA GLU A 293 21.78 2.05 11.06
C GLU A 293 20.84 3.07 10.43
N ILE A 294 19.56 2.73 10.24
CA ILE A 294 18.54 3.67 9.75
C ILE A 294 18.25 4.74 10.80
N ALA A 295 18.22 4.34 12.07
CA ALA A 295 18.00 5.24 13.20
C ALA A 295 19.11 6.31 13.37
N ASP A 296 20.32 5.99 12.90
CA ASP A 296 21.52 6.85 12.92
C ASP A 296 21.67 7.72 11.65
N ILE A 297 20.80 7.56 10.64
CA ILE A 297 20.86 8.41 9.44
C ILE A 297 20.51 9.86 9.80
N GLU A 298 21.37 10.79 9.39
CA GLU A 298 21.13 12.23 9.42
C GLU A 298 20.14 12.64 8.31
N LEU A 299 18.86 12.33 8.50
CA LEU A 299 17.79 12.73 7.59
C LEU A 299 17.59 14.25 7.61
N ALA A 300 17.36 14.83 6.44
CA ALA A 300 17.11 16.26 6.30
C ALA A 300 15.90 16.71 7.13
N TYR A 301 16.02 17.89 7.76
CA TYR A 301 15.00 18.45 8.65
C TYR A 301 14.55 19.85 8.21
N PRO A 302 13.23 20.17 8.26
CA PRO A 302 12.11 19.26 8.50
C PRO A 302 11.63 18.60 7.19
N THR A 303 11.47 17.27 7.18
CA THR A 303 10.92 16.52 6.02
C THR A 303 9.95 15.43 6.48
N PHE A 304 9.06 14.97 5.60
CA PHE A 304 8.18 13.84 5.89
C PHE A 304 8.97 12.53 6.07
N THR A 305 10.07 12.37 5.32
CA THR A 305 10.98 11.22 5.42
C THR A 305 11.56 11.03 6.83
N ALA A 306 11.71 12.10 7.62
CA ALA A 306 12.25 12.02 8.98
C ALA A 306 11.43 11.11 9.92
N ILE A 307 10.15 10.82 9.60
CA ILE A 307 9.32 9.90 10.37
C ILE A 307 9.89 8.47 10.41
N VAL A 308 10.58 8.05 9.34
CA VAL A 308 11.27 6.74 9.28
C VAL A 308 12.36 6.69 10.34
N GLY A 309 13.11 7.77 10.53
CA GLY A 309 14.14 7.86 11.58
C GLY A 309 13.54 7.81 12.98
N LEU A 310 12.38 8.44 13.21
CA LEU A 310 11.67 8.36 14.49
C LEU A 310 11.20 6.93 14.79
N ALA A 311 10.59 6.27 13.79
CA ALA A 311 10.13 4.89 13.91
C ALA A 311 11.31 3.92 14.11
N ALA A 312 12.41 4.08 13.37
CA ALA A 312 13.62 3.27 13.51
C ALA A 312 14.24 3.41 14.91
N ARG A 313 14.34 4.64 15.45
CA ARG A 313 14.83 4.87 16.83
C ARG A 313 13.93 4.23 17.88
N ARG A 314 12.61 4.26 17.67
CA ARG A 314 11.66 3.60 18.57
C ARG A 314 11.81 2.08 18.50
N ALA A 315 11.91 1.50 17.30
CA ALA A 315 12.18 0.07 17.11
C ALA A 315 13.52 -0.36 17.76
N ALA A 316 14.60 0.40 17.55
CA ALA A 316 15.90 0.11 18.14
C ALA A 316 15.85 0.11 19.69
N ARG A 317 15.12 1.04 20.31
CA ARG A 317 14.89 1.05 21.76
C ARG A 317 14.11 -0.17 22.23
N GLU A 318 13.08 -0.57 21.51
CA GLU A 318 12.27 -1.77 21.83
C GLU A 318 13.07 -3.07 21.67
N LEU A 319 14.06 -3.09 20.77
CA LEU A 319 15.03 -4.18 20.62
C LEU A 319 16.15 -4.15 21.68
N GLY A 320 16.25 -3.10 22.50
CA GLY A 320 17.34 -2.92 23.45
C GLY A 320 18.69 -2.61 22.80
N VAL A 321 18.70 -2.12 21.56
CA VAL A 321 19.92 -1.78 20.82
C VAL A 321 20.30 -0.33 21.10
N THR A 322 21.51 -0.13 21.61
CA THR A 322 22.07 1.22 21.81
C THR A 322 22.60 1.77 20.48
N ILE A 323 22.07 2.92 20.06
CA ILE A 323 22.63 3.70 18.96
C ILE A 323 23.88 4.41 19.50
N ALA A 324 25.03 3.76 19.39
CA ALA A 324 26.28 4.30 19.87
C ALA A 324 26.93 5.19 18.80
N TYR A 325 26.99 6.50 19.05
CA TYR A 325 27.88 7.38 18.29
C TYR A 325 29.32 6.86 18.44
N ARG A 326 30.06 6.69 17.35
CA ARG A 326 31.42 6.07 17.35
C ARG A 326 32.41 6.66 18.37
N SER A 327 32.18 7.88 18.84
CA SER A 327 32.95 8.52 19.92
C SER A 327 32.64 7.96 21.32
N TRP A 328 31.42 7.46 21.55
CA TRP A 328 30.95 6.93 22.83
C TRP A 328 31.25 5.43 23.01
N SER A 329 31.40 4.67 21.93
CA SER A 329 31.82 3.26 22.01
C SER A 329 33.28 3.10 22.50
N LEU A 330 34.08 4.15 22.44
CA LEU A 330 35.42 4.22 23.06
C LEU A 330 35.38 4.73 24.50
N GLN A 331 34.24 5.25 24.97
CA GLN A 331 34.03 5.80 26.31
C GLN A 331 33.25 4.87 27.24
N SER A 332 33.07 3.59 26.91
CA SER A 332 32.53 2.57 27.83
C SER A 332 33.41 2.30 29.07
N GLN A 333 34.35 3.21 29.38
CA GLN A 333 35.11 3.31 30.63
C GLN A 333 34.81 4.60 31.42
N LEU A 334 33.85 5.43 31.01
CA LEU A 334 33.45 6.60 31.79
C LEU A 334 32.18 6.26 32.58
N GLY A 335 32.33 6.33 33.91
CA GLY A 335 31.27 6.07 34.86
C GLY A 335 30.04 6.95 34.65
N VAL A 336 28.94 6.49 35.24
CA VAL A 336 27.62 7.14 35.28
C VAL A 336 27.76 8.66 35.38
N ALA A 337 27.14 9.38 34.45
CA ALA A 337 27.21 10.83 34.44
C ALA A 337 26.49 11.40 35.67
N GLU A 338 27.05 12.46 36.27
CA GLU A 338 26.62 13.00 37.56
C GLU A 338 25.13 13.42 37.60
N TRP A 339 24.52 13.72 36.45
CA TRP A 339 23.09 14.05 36.33
C TRP A 339 22.15 12.83 36.30
N GLU A 340 22.68 11.62 36.17
CA GLU A 340 21.93 10.36 36.25
C GLU A 340 21.82 9.85 37.71
N LEU A 341 22.59 10.43 38.64
CA LEU A 341 22.46 10.19 40.06
C LEU A 341 21.39 11.15 40.63
N GLY A 342 20.25 10.59 41.03
CA GLY A 342 19.11 11.34 41.57
C GLY A 342 19.48 12.30 42.71
N LYS A 343 18.64 13.33 42.91
CA LYS A 343 18.84 14.54 43.76
C LYS A 343 19.10 14.35 45.27
N ASP A 344 19.50 13.16 45.72
CA ASP A 344 19.73 12.86 47.15
C ASP A 344 21.18 12.52 47.51
N HIS A 345 22.16 12.89 46.68
CA HIS A 345 23.57 12.84 47.11
C HIS A 345 24.05 14.18 47.69
N ASP A 346 24.13 14.13 49.02
CA ASP A 346 24.46 15.15 49.97
C ASP A 346 25.80 15.84 49.69
N LYS A 347 25.84 17.12 50.01
CA LYS A 347 27.03 17.96 49.96
C LYS A 347 28.02 17.47 51.01
N THR A 348 29.07 16.78 50.61
CA THR A 348 30.29 16.75 51.42
C THR A 348 31.52 16.51 50.55
N ALA A 349 32.37 17.55 50.46
CA ALA A 349 33.85 17.54 50.51
C ALA A 349 34.61 16.36 49.88
N ALA A 350 35.73 16.48 49.17
CA ALA A 350 36.69 17.56 48.99
C ALA A 350 37.80 17.05 48.04
N VAL A 351 38.42 17.98 47.31
CA VAL A 351 39.88 18.10 47.09
C VAL A 351 40.68 16.80 46.86
N LEU A 352 40.96 16.49 45.59
CA LEU A 352 42.30 16.54 44.94
C LEU A 352 42.19 16.22 43.45
#